data_AF-A0A949PFI8-F1
#
_entry.id   AF-A0A949PFI8-F1
#
_cell.length_a   1.000
_cell.length_b   1.000
_cell.length_c   1.000
_cell.angle_alpha   90.00
_cell.angle_beta   90.00
_cell.angle_gamma   90.00
#
_symmetry.space_group_name_H-M   'P 1'
#
loop_
_entity.id
_entity.type
_entity.pdbx_description
1 polymer ?
#
loop_
_entity_poly.entity_id
_entity_poly.type
_entity_poly.pdbx_seq_one_letter_code
_entity_poly.pdbx_strand_id
1 'polypeptide(L)'
;IYNRALRKTLYNYQLSSFKDENGYINLKIEKADGRKKSITTFTNSQQAKASLFKITEEYQLCQKLTGLYESKNNCFLYSIKECRGACIQDETPASYNERVNKFINKYSYENQNMLVIDHGRSIEERSVILIENGQYKGFGFYNLNYQINNAEVLKSIIHPMQNNRDARHIIQNYLRKNKVLKKVILSPDAVN
;
A
#
# COMPACT_ATOMS: atom_id res chain seq x y z
N ILE A 1 11.74 -30.42 15.88
CA ILE A 1 11.07 -29.79 14.71
C ILE A 1 9.88 -28.99 15.23
N TYR A 2 10.12 -27.76 15.70
CA TYR A 2 9.10 -26.90 16.32
C TYR A 2 8.88 -25.67 15.44
N ASN A 3 7.65 -25.14 15.39
CA ASN A 3 7.19 -24.00 14.56
C ASN A 3 6.81 -24.26 13.10
N ARG A 4 5.91 -25.22 12.87
CA ARG A 4 5.15 -25.30 11.60
C ARG A 4 3.96 -24.32 11.55
N ALA A 5 3.46 -23.87 12.71
CA ALA A 5 2.29 -22.99 12.85
C ALA A 5 2.55 -21.51 12.50
N LEU A 6 3.81 -21.05 12.57
CA LEU A 6 4.23 -19.67 12.30
C LEU A 6 4.38 -19.33 10.80
N ARG A 7 4.08 -20.27 9.90
CA ARG A 7 4.16 -20.08 8.44
C ARG A 7 2.83 -19.70 7.78
N LYS A 8 1.76 -19.45 8.54
CA LYS A 8 0.53 -18.91 7.95
C LYS A 8 0.70 -17.41 7.75
N THR A 9 1.13 -17.02 6.54
CA THR A 9 1.01 -15.65 6.08
C THR A 9 -0.47 -15.24 6.20
N LEU A 10 -0.79 -14.33 7.12
CA LEU A 10 -2.16 -13.85 7.31
C LEU A 10 -2.72 -13.15 6.06
N TYR A 11 -1.82 -12.69 5.17
CA TYR A 11 -2.15 -12.11 3.87
C TYR A 11 -1.94 -13.15 2.78
N ASN A 12 -3.03 -13.75 2.34
CA ASN A 12 -2.99 -14.78 1.32
C ASN A 12 -3.15 -14.22 -0.09
N TYR A 13 -3.48 -12.94 -0.22
CA TYR A 13 -3.74 -12.29 -1.50
C TYR A 13 -2.97 -10.98 -1.61
N GLN A 14 -2.54 -10.65 -2.83
CA GLN A 14 -1.90 -9.40 -3.17
C GLN A 14 -2.51 -8.81 -4.43
N LEU A 15 -2.47 -7.48 -4.55
CA LEU A 15 -2.75 -6.77 -5.77
C LEU A 15 -1.42 -6.47 -6.46
N SER A 16 -1.25 -6.99 -7.67
CA SER A 16 -0.10 -6.70 -8.53
C SER A 16 -0.54 -5.98 -9.80
N SER A 17 0.43 -5.44 -10.53
CA SER A 17 0.22 -4.85 -11.84
C SER A 17 1.14 -5.48 -12.87
N PHE A 18 0.70 -5.51 -14.13
CA PHE A 18 1.49 -5.94 -15.27
C PHE A 18 1.06 -5.15 -16.51
N LYS A 19 1.94 -5.02 -17.49
CA LYS A 19 1.62 -4.36 -18.75
C LYS A 19 1.21 -5.41 -19.78
N ASP A 20 0.11 -5.18 -20.50
CA ASP A 20 -0.31 -6.06 -21.60
C ASP A 20 0.36 -5.68 -22.93
N GLU A 21 0.09 -6.47 -23.97
CA GLU A 21 0.61 -6.28 -25.33
C GLU A 21 0.14 -4.97 -25.97
N ASN A 22 -1.03 -4.46 -25.58
CA ASN A 22 -1.58 -3.19 -26.06
C ASN A 22 -1.03 -1.98 -25.27
N GLY A 23 -0.21 -2.24 -24.26
CA GLY A 23 0.47 -1.24 -23.46
C GLY A 23 -0.30 -0.72 -22.24
N TYR A 24 -1.42 -1.32 -21.87
CA TYR A 24 -2.19 -0.95 -20.68
C TYR A 24 -1.65 -1.64 -19.42
N ILE A 25 -1.60 -0.90 -18.31
CA ILE A 25 -1.26 -1.43 -16.99
C ILE A 25 -2.51 -2.09 -16.39
N ASN A 26 -2.52 -3.41 -16.40
CA ASN A 26 -3.57 -4.22 -15.82
C ASN A 26 -3.34 -4.42 -14.33
N LEU A 27 -4.42 -4.51 -13.55
CA LEU A 27 -4.39 -4.86 -12.13
C LEU A 27 -4.90 -6.28 -11.93
N LYS A 28 -4.28 -7.02 -11.01
CA LYS A 28 -4.66 -8.42 -10.73
C LYS A 28 -4.56 -8.78 -9.26
N ILE A 29 -5.58 -9.46 -8.76
CA ILE A 29 -5.55 -10.11 -7.46
C ILE A 29 -4.97 -11.51 -7.65
N GLU A 30 -3.86 -11.79 -7.00
CA GLU A 30 -3.22 -13.11 -6.99
C GLU A 30 -2.88 -13.56 -5.57
N LYS A 31 -2.45 -14.81 -5.41
CA LYS A 31 -1.95 -15.27 -4.10
C LYS A 31 -0.69 -14.48 -3.73
N ALA A 32 -0.59 -14.09 -2.47
CA ALA A 32 0.54 -13.32 -1.99
C ALA A 32 1.84 -14.10 -2.16
N ASP A 33 2.82 -13.48 -2.82
CA ASP A 33 4.15 -14.03 -3.05
C ASP A 33 5.18 -12.95 -2.70
N GLY A 34 5.94 -13.19 -1.62
CA GLY A 34 6.93 -12.23 -1.13
C GLY A 34 8.11 -11.99 -2.09
N ARG A 35 8.21 -12.74 -3.20
CA ARG A 35 9.22 -12.53 -4.26
C ARG A 35 8.73 -11.57 -5.35
N LYS A 36 7.44 -11.30 -5.42
CA LYS A 36 6.83 -10.42 -6.43
C LYS A 36 6.58 -9.04 -5.83
N LYS A 37 6.71 -8.00 -6.66
CA LYS A 37 6.29 -6.65 -6.28
C LYS A 37 4.78 -6.60 -6.08
N SER A 38 4.35 -6.09 -4.93
CA SER A 38 2.94 -5.98 -4.57
C SER A 38 2.57 -4.51 -4.34
N ILE A 39 1.44 -4.09 -4.90
CA ILE A 39 0.90 -2.75 -4.61
C ILE A 39 0.38 -2.75 -3.17
N THR A 40 -0.45 -3.74 -2.84
CA THR A 40 -0.99 -3.94 -1.50
C THR A 40 -1.37 -5.40 -1.26
N THR A 41 -1.63 -5.76 -0.01
CA THR A 41 -1.92 -7.14 0.43
C THR A 41 -3.20 -7.22 1.26
N PHE A 42 -3.89 -8.36 1.14
CA PHE A 42 -5.20 -8.61 1.74
C PHE A 42 -5.24 -9.97 2.45
N THR A 43 -6.06 -10.06 3.49
CA THR A 43 -6.20 -11.29 4.27
C THR A 43 -7.01 -12.36 3.53
N ASN A 44 -8.02 -11.93 2.79
CA ASN A 44 -8.89 -12.79 1.99
C ASN A 44 -9.24 -12.15 0.63
N SER A 45 -9.76 -12.97 -0.28
CA SER A 45 -10.10 -12.59 -1.65
C SER A 45 -11.26 -11.58 -1.71
N GLN A 46 -12.24 -11.72 -0.81
CA GLN A 46 -13.42 -10.85 -0.75
C GLN A 46 -13.03 -9.41 -0.42
N GLN A 47 -12.15 -9.22 0.56
CA GLN A 47 -11.59 -7.91 0.93
C GLN A 47 -10.79 -7.31 -0.23
N ALA A 48 -10.00 -8.14 -0.92
CA ALA A 48 -9.23 -7.71 -2.10
C ALA A 48 -10.16 -7.22 -3.21
N LYS A 49 -11.20 -7.98 -3.55
CA LYS A 49 -12.19 -7.60 -4.56
C LYS A 49 -12.93 -6.33 -4.17
N ALA A 50 -13.44 -6.24 -2.94
CA ALA A 50 -14.17 -5.07 -2.46
C ALA A 50 -13.29 -3.80 -2.51
N SER A 51 -12.01 -3.92 -2.17
CA SER A 51 -11.07 -2.80 -2.26
C SER A 51 -10.80 -2.41 -3.72
N LEU A 52 -10.60 -3.40 -4.58
CA LEU A 52 -10.36 -3.17 -6.01
C LEU A 52 -11.57 -2.54 -6.71
N PHE A 53 -12.81 -2.93 -6.35
CA PHE A 53 -14.02 -2.26 -6.83
C PHE A 53 -14.02 -0.77 -6.52
N LYS A 54 -13.76 -0.39 -5.26
CA LYS A 54 -13.69 1.01 -4.84
C LYS A 54 -12.61 1.79 -5.58
N ILE A 55 -11.44 1.17 -5.79
CA ILE A 55 -10.35 1.76 -6.57
C ILE A 55 -10.78 1.97 -8.03
N THR A 56 -11.41 0.97 -8.64
CA THR A 56 -11.88 1.06 -10.02
C THR A 56 -12.89 2.21 -10.20
N GLU A 57 -13.78 2.42 -9.24
CA GLU A 57 -14.72 3.55 -9.23
C GLU A 57 -14.00 4.89 -8.99
N GLU A 58 -13.16 5.01 -7.94
CA GLU A 58 -12.45 6.23 -7.56
C GLU A 58 -11.57 6.77 -8.70
N TYR A 59 -10.90 5.88 -9.44
CA TYR A 59 -9.98 6.23 -10.52
C TYR A 59 -10.57 6.06 -11.93
N GLN A 60 -11.87 5.76 -12.04
CA GLN A 60 -12.55 5.50 -13.32
C GLN A 60 -11.77 4.53 -14.21
N LEU A 61 -11.37 3.38 -13.62
CA LEU A 61 -10.61 2.34 -14.31
C LEU A 61 -11.56 1.36 -15.01
N CYS A 62 -11.03 0.66 -15.99
CA CYS A 62 -11.77 -0.36 -16.71
C CYS A 62 -11.82 -1.66 -15.89
N GLN A 63 -13.03 -2.11 -15.50
CA GLN A 63 -13.24 -3.37 -14.76
C GLN A 63 -12.61 -4.61 -15.42
N LYS A 64 -12.50 -4.60 -16.76
CA LYS A 64 -11.84 -5.66 -17.52
C LYS A 64 -10.34 -5.70 -17.26
N LEU A 65 -9.69 -4.55 -17.41
CA LEU A 65 -8.24 -4.42 -17.20
C LEU A 65 -7.84 -4.53 -15.72
N THR A 66 -8.79 -4.32 -14.79
CA THR A 66 -8.58 -4.62 -13.37
C THR A 66 -8.93 -6.06 -12.98
N GLY A 67 -9.33 -6.92 -13.93
CA GLY A 67 -9.67 -8.32 -13.65
C GLY A 67 -10.89 -8.53 -12.75
N LEU A 68 -11.77 -7.53 -12.64
CA LEU A 68 -13.02 -7.62 -11.87
C LEU A 68 -14.18 -8.20 -12.69
N TYR A 69 -14.11 -8.08 -14.01
CA TYR A 69 -15.17 -8.49 -14.92
C TYR A 69 -14.58 -9.12 -16.18
N GLU A 70 -15.05 -10.32 -16.50
CA GLU A 70 -14.70 -11.02 -17.73
C GLU A 70 -15.87 -10.91 -18.71
N SER A 71 -15.63 -10.32 -19.88
CA SER A 71 -16.61 -10.26 -20.97
C SER A 71 -15.91 -10.38 -22.31
N LYS A 72 -16.64 -10.75 -23.37
CA LYS A 72 -16.10 -10.68 -24.74
C LYS A 72 -16.12 -9.25 -25.28
N ASN A 73 -17.18 -8.50 -24.95
CA ASN A 73 -17.42 -7.14 -25.45
C ASN A 73 -16.83 -6.08 -24.50
N ASN A 74 -17.32 -4.84 -24.56
CA ASN A 74 -16.93 -3.78 -23.61
C ASN A 74 -17.26 -4.16 -22.14
N CYS A 75 -16.67 -3.43 -21.19
CA CYS A 75 -16.99 -3.63 -19.78
C CYS A 75 -18.33 -2.96 -19.42
N PHE A 76 -19.00 -3.45 -18.38
CA PHE A 76 -20.28 -2.91 -17.92
C PHE A 76 -20.23 -1.39 -17.66
N LEU A 77 -19.17 -0.90 -17.01
CA LEU A 77 -18.99 0.53 -16.75
C LEU A 77 -18.94 1.38 -18.02
N TYR A 78 -18.48 0.84 -19.15
CA TYR A 78 -18.47 1.58 -20.40
C TYR A 78 -19.90 1.80 -20.91
N SER A 79 -20.77 0.80 -20.80
CA SER A 79 -22.18 0.90 -21.20
C SER A 79 -22.96 1.96 -20.42
N ILE A 80 -22.55 2.23 -19.17
CA ILE A 80 -23.12 3.29 -18.33
C ILE A 80 -22.29 4.58 -18.30
N LYS A 81 -21.30 4.73 -19.19
CA LYS A 81 -20.40 5.91 -19.33
C LYS A 81 -19.52 6.23 -18.10
N GLU A 82 -19.27 5.25 -17.24
CA GLU A 82 -18.38 5.35 -16.07
C GLU A 82 -16.96 4.80 -16.36
N CYS A 83 -16.71 4.34 -17.59
CA CYS A 83 -15.40 3.91 -18.07
C CYS A 83 -15.12 4.56 -19.42
N ARG A 84 -13.86 4.92 -19.67
CA ARG A 84 -13.41 5.59 -20.91
C ARG A 84 -13.07 4.63 -22.06
N GLY A 85 -13.42 3.35 -21.94
CA GLY A 85 -13.28 2.41 -23.05
C GLY A 85 -11.89 1.81 -23.27
N ALA A 86 -11.02 1.79 -22.25
CA ALA A 86 -9.68 1.19 -22.38
C ALA A 86 -9.69 -0.27 -22.86
N CYS A 87 -10.70 -1.08 -22.50
CA CYS A 87 -10.80 -2.47 -22.96
C CYS A 87 -11.17 -2.65 -24.44
N ILE A 88 -11.64 -1.58 -25.10
CA ILE A 88 -11.93 -1.54 -26.54
C ILE A 88 -10.98 -0.60 -27.28
N GLN A 89 -9.91 -0.16 -26.61
CA GLN A 89 -8.88 0.76 -27.13
C GLN A 89 -9.38 2.15 -27.55
N ASP A 90 -10.59 2.54 -27.11
CA ASP A 90 -11.14 3.88 -27.34
C ASP A 90 -10.39 4.94 -26.50
N GLU A 91 -9.94 4.54 -25.31
CA GLU A 91 -8.99 5.32 -24.51
C GLU A 91 -7.55 4.87 -24.77
N THR A 92 -6.64 5.82 -24.97
CA THR A 92 -5.21 5.54 -25.17
C THR A 92 -4.56 4.94 -23.92
N PRO A 93 -3.54 4.08 -24.08
CA PRO A 93 -2.78 3.54 -22.95
C PRO A 93 -2.16 4.63 -22.07
N ALA A 94 -1.70 5.74 -22.66
CA ALA A 94 -1.11 6.84 -21.90
C ALA A 94 -2.10 7.46 -20.90
N SER A 95 -3.32 7.79 -21.36
CA SER A 95 -4.38 8.36 -20.51
C SER A 95 -4.83 7.39 -19.42
N TYR A 96 -5.01 6.12 -19.77
CA TYR A 96 -5.42 5.09 -18.82
C TYR A 96 -4.34 4.86 -17.75
N ASN A 97 -3.09 4.66 -18.19
CA ASN A 97 -1.96 4.35 -17.32
C ASN A 97 -1.65 5.48 -16.35
N GLU A 98 -1.90 6.74 -16.70
CA GLU A 98 -1.75 7.87 -15.78
C GLU A 98 -2.64 7.69 -14.54
N ARG A 99 -3.90 7.27 -14.71
CA ARG A 99 -4.82 7.05 -13.59
C ARG A 99 -4.44 5.82 -12.78
N VAL A 100 -4.01 4.74 -13.45
CA VAL A 100 -3.50 3.55 -12.75
C VAL A 100 -2.27 3.90 -11.92
N ASN A 101 -1.34 4.70 -12.45
CA ASN A 101 -0.15 5.12 -11.72
C ASN A 101 -0.47 6.07 -10.56
N LYS A 102 -1.46 6.97 -10.68
CA LYS A 102 -1.96 7.77 -9.55
C LYS A 102 -2.42 6.88 -8.40
N PHE A 103 -3.17 5.82 -8.71
CA PHE A 103 -3.56 4.81 -7.74
C PHE A 103 -2.33 4.08 -7.15
N ILE A 104 -1.45 3.53 -7.99
CA ILE A 104 -0.28 2.77 -7.54
C ILE A 104 0.60 3.61 -6.62
N ASN A 105 0.86 4.87 -6.96
CA ASN A 105 1.68 5.77 -6.16
C ASN A 105 1.04 6.09 -4.80
N LYS A 106 -0.29 6.22 -4.74
CA LYS A 106 -1.01 6.48 -3.49
C LYS A 106 -1.06 5.24 -2.58
N TYR A 107 -1.18 4.05 -3.14
CA TYR A 107 -1.47 2.82 -2.39
C TYR A 107 -0.31 1.83 -2.28
N SER A 108 0.79 2.02 -3.00
CA SER A 108 1.99 1.19 -2.87
C SER A 108 2.56 1.32 -1.46
N TYR A 109 2.32 0.32 -0.63
CA TYR A 109 2.91 0.24 0.71
C TYR A 109 4.44 0.10 0.63
N GLU A 110 4.95 -0.49 -0.47
CA GLU A 110 6.36 -0.74 -0.72
C GLU A 110 7.20 0.53 -0.90
N ASN A 111 6.59 1.71 -1.09
CA ASN A 111 7.30 2.98 -1.29
C ASN A 111 6.95 4.08 -0.29
N GLN A 112 6.24 3.75 0.80
CA GLN A 112 5.92 4.75 1.81
C GLN A 112 7.06 4.88 2.83
N ASN A 113 7.71 6.05 2.81
CA ASN A 113 8.54 6.52 3.92
C ASN A 113 7.62 7.24 4.89
N MET A 114 7.52 6.77 6.13
CA MET A 114 6.66 7.41 7.12
C MET A 114 7.21 7.27 8.53
N LEU A 115 6.89 8.28 9.34
CA LEU A 115 7.00 8.21 10.79
C LEU A 115 5.59 8.00 11.36
N VAL A 116 5.44 6.95 12.14
CA VAL A 116 4.21 6.67 12.89
C VAL A 116 4.45 7.12 14.32
N ILE A 117 3.68 8.09 14.80
CA ILE A 117 3.78 8.63 16.15
C ILE A 117 2.57 8.18 16.96
N ASP A 118 2.84 7.66 18.16
CA ASP A 118 1.82 7.22 19.11
C ASP A 118 2.22 7.55 20.56
N HIS A 119 1.40 7.14 21.52
CA HIS A 119 1.69 7.24 22.94
C HIS A 119 3.01 6.52 23.29
N GLY A 120 3.80 7.14 24.15
CA GLY A 120 5.03 6.57 24.68
C GLY A 120 4.78 5.63 25.85
N ARG A 121 5.84 5.34 26.60
CA ARG A 121 5.78 4.46 27.79
C ARG A 121 5.14 5.16 28.98
N SER A 122 5.28 6.48 29.03
CA SER A 122 4.62 7.35 30.00
C SER A 122 3.71 8.37 29.28
N ILE A 123 2.86 9.05 30.07
CA ILE A 123 1.96 10.10 29.58
C ILE A 123 2.73 11.28 28.97
N GLU A 124 3.95 11.52 29.46
CA GLU A 124 4.85 12.59 29.00
C GLU A 124 5.71 12.23 27.79
N GLU A 125 5.58 11.00 27.28
CA GLU A 125 6.34 10.51 26.14
C GLU A 125 5.48 10.26 24.90
N ARG A 126 6.13 10.32 23.75
CA ARG A 126 5.64 9.81 22.46
C ARG A 126 6.57 8.75 21.94
N SER A 127 5.99 7.71 21.34
CA SER A 127 6.72 6.73 20.55
C SER A 127 6.74 7.17 19.09
N VAL A 128 7.82 6.84 18.40
CA VAL A 128 7.95 7.03 16.96
C VAL A 128 8.49 5.75 16.33
N ILE A 129 7.87 5.32 15.22
CA ILE A 129 8.32 4.18 14.41
C ILE A 129 8.70 4.70 13.03
N LEU A 130 9.88 4.33 12.56
CA LEU A 130 10.36 4.65 11.21
C LEU A 130 10.09 3.49 10.26
N ILE A 131 9.39 3.80 9.17
CA ILE A 131 9.19 2.92 8.04
C ILE A 131 9.81 3.61 6.83
N GLU A 132 10.73 2.94 6.13
CA GLU A 132 11.30 3.42 4.88
C GLU A 132 11.19 2.34 3.81
N ASN A 133 10.73 2.72 2.61
CA ASN A 133 10.44 1.82 1.51
C ASN A 133 9.58 0.61 1.96
N GLY A 134 8.57 0.88 2.79
CA GLY A 134 7.69 -0.14 3.37
C GLY A 134 8.37 -1.13 4.33
N GLN A 135 9.62 -0.89 4.71
CA GLN A 135 10.39 -1.69 5.66
C GLN A 135 10.48 -1.01 7.02
N TYR A 136 10.32 -1.80 8.09
CA TYR A 136 10.57 -1.31 9.43
C TYR A 136 12.07 -1.05 9.62
N LYS A 137 12.42 0.18 10.03
CA LYS A 137 13.81 0.60 10.24
C LYS A 137 14.18 0.78 11.70
N GLY A 138 13.20 0.97 12.58
CA GLY A 138 13.47 1.21 14.00
C GLY A 138 12.36 1.95 14.71
N PHE A 139 12.59 2.20 16.00
CA PHE A 139 11.69 2.97 16.86
C PHE A 139 12.48 3.92 17.75
N GLY A 140 11.81 4.92 18.31
CA GLY A 140 12.37 5.86 19.27
C GLY A 140 11.29 6.38 20.21
N PHE A 141 11.74 7.08 21.25
CA PHE A 141 10.86 7.80 22.18
C PHE A 141 11.36 9.22 22.37
N TYR A 142 10.44 10.16 22.54
CA TYR A 142 10.77 11.54 22.87
C TYR A 142 9.76 12.13 23.86
N ASN A 143 10.21 13.09 24.65
CA ASN A 143 9.36 13.79 25.62
C ASN A 143 8.49 14.84 24.91
N LEU A 144 7.24 15.03 25.37
CA LEU A 144 6.30 16.00 24.83
C LEU A 144 6.79 17.45 24.86
N ASN A 145 7.70 17.78 25.78
CA ASN A 145 8.29 19.12 25.90
C ASN A 145 9.30 19.42 24.79
N TYR A 146 9.74 18.41 24.04
CA TYR A 146 10.56 18.61 22.87
C TYR A 146 9.66 19.13 21.73
N GLN A 147 9.85 20.39 21.32
CA GLN A 147 9.17 20.95 20.15
C GLN A 147 9.72 20.31 18.87
N ILE A 148 9.22 19.12 18.52
CA ILE A 148 9.66 18.41 17.32
C ILE A 148 8.81 18.84 16.13
N ASN A 149 9.31 19.86 15.43
CA ASN A 149 8.69 20.36 14.21
C ASN A 149 9.31 19.77 12.93
N ASN A 150 10.46 19.08 13.03
CA ASN A 150 11.19 18.55 11.89
C ASN A 150 11.34 17.02 11.96
N ALA A 151 11.01 16.34 10.86
CA ALA A 151 11.12 14.90 10.70
C ALA A 151 12.57 14.39 10.80
N GLU A 152 13.56 15.22 10.46
CA GLU A 152 14.99 14.86 10.55
C GLU A 152 15.43 14.61 11.99
N VAL A 153 14.94 15.43 12.95
CA VAL A 153 15.21 15.25 14.38
C VAL A 153 14.59 13.95 14.89
N LEU A 154 13.40 13.59 14.36
CA LEU A 154 12.80 12.30 14.68
C LEU A 154 13.63 11.14 14.13
N LYS A 155 14.18 11.25 12.91
CA LYS A 155 15.06 10.22 12.35
C LYS A 155 16.32 10.02 13.21
N SER A 156 16.92 11.10 13.73
CA SER A 156 18.15 11.00 14.53
C SER A 156 18.00 10.29 15.87
N ILE A 157 16.78 10.23 16.43
CA ILE A 157 16.49 9.54 17.70
C ILE A 157 16.03 8.09 17.52
N ILE A 158 15.92 7.61 16.27
CA ILE A 158 15.50 6.23 16.00
C ILE A 158 16.62 5.28 16.36
N HIS A 159 16.31 4.32 17.23
CA HIS A 159 17.12 3.14 17.43
C HIS A 159 16.91 2.17 16.25
N PRO A 160 17.93 1.93 15.41
CA PRO A 160 17.80 1.09 14.25
C PRO A 160 17.53 -0.36 14.67
N MET A 161 16.60 -1.00 13.98
CA MET A 161 16.23 -2.40 14.19
C MET A 161 16.23 -3.14 12.86
N GLN A 162 16.59 -4.42 12.89
CA GLN A 162 16.50 -5.24 11.70
C GLN A 162 15.03 -5.40 11.29
N ASN A 163 14.77 -5.20 10.00
CA ASN A 163 13.48 -5.49 9.43
C ASN A 163 13.22 -7.00 9.48
N ASN A 164 12.33 -7.42 10.38
CA ASN A 164 11.78 -8.77 10.39
C ASN A 164 10.33 -8.73 9.88
N ARG A 165 9.95 -9.77 9.15
CA ARG A 165 8.59 -9.99 8.63
C ARG A 165 7.55 -9.88 9.74
N ASP A 166 7.86 -10.36 10.95
CA ASP A 166 6.98 -10.29 12.11
C ASP A 166 6.75 -8.85 12.59
N ALA A 167 7.83 -8.06 12.71
CA ALA A 167 7.74 -6.65 13.09
C ALA A 167 6.88 -5.86 12.09
N ARG A 168 7.11 -6.06 10.79
CA ARG A 168 6.28 -5.47 9.73
C ARG A 168 4.81 -5.86 9.87
N HIS A 169 4.53 -7.13 10.17
CA HIS A 169 3.15 -7.61 10.35
C HIS A 169 2.46 -7.01 11.58
N ILE A 170 3.17 -6.89 12.71
CA ILE A 170 2.65 -6.27 13.94
C ILE A 170 2.28 -4.80 13.65
N ILE A 171 3.19 -4.06 13.03
CA ILE A 171 3.00 -2.64 12.70
C ILE A 171 1.81 -2.46 11.75
N GLN A 172 1.75 -3.22 10.66
CA GLN A 172 0.64 -3.15 9.71
C GLN A 172 -0.72 -3.45 10.35
N ASN A 173 -0.78 -4.46 11.24
CA ASN A 173 -2.01 -4.81 11.94
C ASN A 173 -2.43 -3.69 12.91
N TYR A 174 -1.47 -3.15 13.67
CA TYR A 174 -1.70 -2.04 14.58
C TYR A 174 -2.23 -0.80 13.85
N LEU A 175 -1.60 -0.41 12.74
CA LEU A 175 -1.99 0.74 11.93
C LEU A 175 -3.37 0.66 11.28
N ARG A 176 -3.91 -0.55 11.12
CA ARG A 176 -5.26 -0.78 10.57
C ARG A 176 -6.34 -0.81 11.64
N LYS A 177 -6.03 -1.36 12.82
CA LYS A 177 -6.99 -1.47 13.92
C LYS A 177 -7.08 -0.21 14.77
N ASN A 178 -5.97 0.52 14.89
CA ASN A 178 -5.86 1.67 15.77
C ASN A 178 -5.67 2.96 14.97
N LYS A 179 -6.34 4.02 15.45
CA LYS A 179 -6.11 5.37 14.97
C LYS A 179 -4.91 5.93 15.72
N VAL A 180 -3.75 5.88 15.08
CA VAL A 180 -2.52 6.47 15.65
C VAL A 180 -2.65 7.98 15.78
N LEU A 181 -1.90 8.56 16.72
CA LEU A 181 -1.94 10.01 17.00
C LEU A 181 -1.56 10.84 15.77
N LYS A 182 -0.48 10.45 15.08
CA LYS A 182 -0.02 11.18 13.89
C LYS A 182 0.75 10.25 12.95
N LYS A 183 0.52 10.41 11.65
CA LYS A 183 1.35 9.84 10.58
C LYS A 183 2.00 10.99 9.83
N VAL A 184 3.33 10.98 9.74
CA VAL A 184 4.07 11.93 8.91
C VAL A 184 4.57 11.17 7.70
N ILE A 185 4.04 11.49 6.52
CA ILE A 185 4.55 10.96 5.26
C ILE A 185 5.82 11.73 4.94
N LEU A 186 6.91 11.00 4.79
CA LEU A 186 8.18 11.54 4.35
C LEU A 186 8.19 11.45 2.83
N SER A 187 8.49 12.55 2.16
CA SER A 187 8.88 12.49 0.75
C SER A 187 10.03 11.49 0.63
N PRO A 188 10.10 10.68 -0.44
CA PRO A 188 11.37 10.07 -0.78
C PRO A 188 12.38 11.20 -0.85
N ASP A 189 13.40 11.16 0.00
CA ASP A 189 14.54 12.05 -0.13
C ASP A 189 14.95 11.93 -1.61
N ALA A 190 14.94 13.05 -2.33
CA ALA A 190 15.51 13.15 -3.67
C ALA A 190 17.02 12.95 -3.50
N VAL A 191 17.42 11.70 -3.27
CA VAL A 191 18.82 11.30 -3.20
C VAL A 191 19.22 11.05 -4.63
N ASN A 192 20.00 12.02 -5.12
CA ASN A 192 20.75 12.02 -6.37
C ASN A 192 21.41 10.67 -6.68
#